data_AF-A0A3C1Y817-F1
#
_entry.id   AF-A0A3C1Y817-F1
#
_cell.length_a   1.000
_cell.length_b   1.000
_cell.length_c   1.000
_cell.angle_alpha   90.00
_cell.angle_beta   90.00
_cell.angle_gamma   90.00
#
_symmetry.space_group_name_H-M   'P 1'
#
loop_
_entity.id
_entity.type
_entity.pdbx_description
1 polymer ?
#
loop_
_entity_poly.entity_id
_entity_poly.type
_entity_poly.pdbx_seq_one_letter_code
_entity_poly.pdbx_strand_id
1 'polypeptide(L)'
;MSEVKKAEGKLGVLVVGLGAVTSTFMTGVLMARKGLAKPVGSMTQYDKIRVGEGADKKYLKYNQIVPIADLNDIEFGAWDVYPVNAYEAAMHCEVLKEKDINPVKDELEKIVPMKAAFDHNYAKRLDGENIMVGKTRWEMVEQLREDIRN
;
A
#
# COMPACT_ATOMS: atom_id res chain seq x y z
N MET A 1 -3.58 -4.77 -31.86
CA MET A 1 -3.90 -4.86 -30.42
C MET A 1 -2.59 -4.84 -29.66
N SER A 2 -2.45 -4.00 -28.63
CA SER A 2 -1.26 -4.04 -27.77
C SER A 2 -1.26 -5.34 -26.96
N GLU A 3 -0.15 -6.08 -27.00
CA GLU A 3 0.04 -7.27 -26.19
C GLU A 3 0.11 -6.87 -24.71
N VAL A 4 -0.81 -7.40 -23.89
CA VAL A 4 -0.82 -7.13 -22.44
C VAL A 4 0.26 -8.00 -21.81
N LYS A 5 1.28 -7.36 -21.22
CA LYS A 5 2.37 -8.06 -20.55
C LYS A 5 1.89 -8.79 -19.29
N LYS A 6 2.57 -9.89 -18.96
CA LYS A 6 2.35 -10.61 -17.70
C LYS A 6 2.80 -9.76 -16.51
N ALA A 7 2.15 -9.96 -15.37
CA ALA A 7 2.56 -9.38 -14.09
C ALA A 7 3.59 -10.30 -13.43
N GLU A 8 4.85 -10.16 -13.83
CA GLU A 8 5.97 -10.95 -13.32
C GLU A 8 6.88 -10.10 -12.43
N GLY A 9 7.42 -10.70 -11.36
CA GLY A 9 8.30 -10.03 -10.40
C GLY A 9 7.56 -9.33 -9.25
N LYS A 10 8.33 -8.66 -8.39
CA LYS A 10 7.80 -7.91 -7.24
C LYS A 10 7.19 -6.58 -7.66
N LEU A 11 6.08 -6.21 -7.03
CA LEU A 11 5.40 -4.93 -7.19
C LEU A 11 5.68 -4.03 -5.97
N GLY A 12 6.52 -3.01 -6.16
CA GLY A 12 6.70 -1.96 -5.17
C GLY A 12 5.51 -1.01 -5.12
N VAL A 13 4.90 -0.86 -3.95
CA VAL A 13 3.81 0.10 -3.68
C VAL A 13 4.31 1.11 -2.66
N LEU A 14 4.63 2.32 -3.15
CA LEU A 14 5.13 3.43 -2.34
C LEU A 14 3.98 4.39 -2.03
N VAL A 15 3.71 4.61 -0.74
CA VAL A 15 2.56 5.41 -0.29
C VAL A 15 3.03 6.69 0.40
N VAL A 16 2.42 7.82 0.06
CA VAL A 16 2.67 9.09 0.76
C VAL A 16 1.68 9.22 1.92
N GLY A 17 2.21 9.19 3.13
CA GLY A 17 1.48 9.07 4.38
C GLY A 17 1.32 7.61 4.81
N LEU A 18 1.78 7.29 6.01
CA LEU A 18 1.65 6.01 6.72
C LEU A 18 0.57 6.06 7.82
N GLY A 19 -0.43 6.95 7.67
CA GLY A 19 -1.54 7.08 8.62
C GLY A 19 -2.65 6.04 8.45
N ALA A 20 -3.83 6.35 8.98
CA ALA A 20 -4.96 5.44 9.17
C ALA A 20 -5.33 4.59 7.94
N VAL A 21 -5.42 5.21 6.75
CA VAL A 21 -5.80 4.50 5.51
C VAL A 21 -4.69 3.54 5.07
N THR A 22 -3.45 4.03 5.05
CA THR A 22 -2.29 3.28 4.58
C THR A 22 -1.97 2.10 5.48
N SER A 23 -1.95 2.30 6.79
CA SER A 23 -1.68 1.22 7.75
C SER A 23 -2.79 0.16 7.74
N THR A 24 -4.06 0.56 7.57
CA THR A 24 -5.18 -0.36 7.38
C THR A 24 -5.07 -1.14 6.07
N PHE A 25 -4.71 -0.46 4.98
CA PHE A 25 -4.53 -1.07 3.67
C PHE A 25 -3.41 -2.12 3.70
N MET A 26 -2.24 -1.76 4.23
CA MET A 26 -1.10 -2.68 4.37
C MET A 26 -1.50 -3.88 5.24
N THR A 27 -2.09 -3.64 6.42
CA THR A 27 -2.56 -4.72 7.31
C THR A 27 -3.52 -5.66 6.57
N GLY A 28 -4.51 -5.12 5.85
CA GLY A 28 -5.48 -5.89 5.09
C GLY A 28 -4.85 -6.75 3.98
N VAL A 29 -3.88 -6.20 3.24
CA VAL A 29 -3.14 -6.96 2.21
C VAL A 29 -2.32 -8.08 2.85
N LEU A 30 -1.59 -7.81 3.92
CA LEU A 30 -0.76 -8.80 4.61
C LEU A 30 -1.61 -9.92 5.21
N MET A 31 -2.76 -9.59 5.79
CA MET A 31 -3.72 -10.57 6.32
C MET A 31 -4.33 -11.42 5.19
N ALA A 32 -4.72 -10.80 4.07
CA ALA A 32 -5.31 -11.48 2.94
C ALA A 32 -4.30 -12.42 2.25
N ARG A 33 -3.06 -11.99 2.04
CA ARG A 33 -2.03 -12.82 1.38
C ARG A 33 -1.64 -14.05 2.21
N LYS A 34 -1.69 -13.96 3.53
CA LYS A 34 -1.53 -15.10 4.46
C LYS A 34 -2.77 -15.98 4.58
N GLY A 35 -3.89 -15.63 3.93
CA GLY A 35 -5.16 -16.33 4.08
C GLY A 35 -5.83 -16.17 5.46
N LEU A 36 -5.37 -15.22 6.28
CA LEU A 36 -5.89 -14.96 7.62
C LEU A 36 -7.17 -14.11 7.60
N ALA A 37 -7.41 -13.38 6.52
CA ALA A 37 -8.64 -12.63 6.29
C ALA A 37 -9.13 -12.78 4.85
N LYS A 38 -10.44 -12.65 4.65
CA LYS A 38 -11.01 -12.53 3.30
C LYS A 38 -10.88 -11.07 2.85
N PRO A 39 -10.43 -10.79 1.61
CA PRO A 39 -10.27 -9.43 1.10
C PRO A 39 -11.62 -8.79 0.70
N VAL A 40 -12.58 -8.78 1.62
CA VAL A 40 -13.93 -8.22 1.40
C VAL A 40 -13.82 -6.73 1.06
N GLY A 41 -14.55 -6.30 0.02
CA GLY A 41 -14.47 -4.94 -0.52
C GLY A 41 -13.41 -4.76 -1.62
N SER A 42 -12.49 -5.71 -1.79
CA SER A 42 -11.55 -5.68 -2.92
C SER A 42 -12.13 -6.38 -4.14
N MET A 43 -12.47 -5.61 -5.18
CA MET A 43 -13.01 -6.16 -6.42
C MET A 43 -12.03 -7.13 -7.09
N THR A 44 -10.76 -6.74 -7.22
CA THR A 44 -9.76 -7.56 -7.94
C THR A 44 -9.44 -8.86 -7.21
N GLN A 45 -9.58 -8.89 -5.88
CA GLN A 45 -9.17 -10.03 -5.06
C GLN A 45 -10.34 -10.95 -4.66
N TYR A 46 -11.57 -10.41 -4.55
CA TYR A 46 -12.70 -11.16 -3.99
C TYR A 46 -13.87 -11.32 -4.95
N ASP A 47 -14.07 -10.39 -5.88
CA ASP A 47 -15.25 -10.36 -6.74
C ASP A 47 -15.08 -11.18 -8.04
N LYS A 48 -16.21 -11.45 -8.71
CA LYS A 48 -16.27 -12.06 -10.04
C LYS A 48 -17.15 -11.23 -10.95
N ILE A 49 -16.69 -11.02 -12.18
CA ILE A 49 -17.48 -10.32 -13.20
C ILE A 49 -17.99 -11.28 -14.27
N ARG A 50 -19.15 -10.94 -14.84
CA ARG A 50 -19.67 -11.62 -16.01
C ARG A 50 -18.87 -11.21 -17.24
N VAL A 51 -18.36 -12.19 -17.95
CA VAL A 51 -17.76 -12.04 -19.28
C VAL A 51 -18.54 -12.87 -20.30
N GLY A 52 -18.62 -12.38 -21.55
CA GLY A 52 -19.38 -13.04 -22.61
C GLY A 52 -20.90 -12.86 -22.52
N GLU A 53 -21.58 -13.28 -23.58
CA GLU A 53 -23.01 -13.08 -23.80
C GLU A 53 -23.76 -14.41 -24.02
N GLY A 54 -25.08 -14.39 -23.88
CA GLY A 54 -25.93 -15.56 -24.16
C GLY A 54 -25.50 -16.83 -23.42
N ALA A 55 -25.33 -17.91 -24.18
CA ALA A 55 -24.90 -19.21 -23.68
C ALA A 55 -23.42 -19.25 -23.26
N ASP A 56 -22.58 -18.34 -23.77
CA ASP A 56 -21.14 -18.28 -23.50
C ASP A 56 -20.80 -17.46 -22.25
N LYS A 57 -21.81 -16.95 -21.52
CA LYS A 57 -21.58 -16.15 -20.32
C LYS A 57 -20.85 -16.96 -19.23
N LYS A 58 -19.81 -16.37 -18.65
CA LYS A 58 -19.02 -16.94 -17.54
C LYS A 58 -18.87 -15.89 -16.45
N TYR A 59 -18.79 -16.33 -15.20
CA TYR A 59 -18.44 -15.46 -14.06
C TYR A 59 -17.03 -15.79 -13.62
N LEU A 60 -16.08 -14.92 -13.98
CA LEU A 60 -14.66 -15.13 -13.76
C LEU A 60 -14.12 -14.15 -12.73
N LYS A 61 -13.08 -14.57 -12.00
CA LYS A 61 -12.27 -13.65 -11.19
C LYS A 61 -11.45 -12.75 -12.12
N TYR A 62 -11.09 -11.56 -11.65
CA TYR A 62 -10.32 -10.60 -12.43
C TYR A 62 -8.97 -11.15 -12.92
N ASN A 63 -8.26 -11.90 -12.08
CA ASN A 63 -6.98 -12.53 -12.45
C ASN A 63 -7.09 -13.68 -13.47
N GLN A 64 -8.30 -14.12 -13.81
CA GLN A 64 -8.55 -15.08 -14.89
C GLN A 64 -8.82 -14.38 -16.23
N ILE A 65 -8.97 -13.05 -16.21
CA ILE A 65 -9.32 -12.23 -17.38
C ILE A 65 -8.08 -11.45 -17.86
N VAL A 66 -7.32 -10.87 -16.93
CA VAL A 66 -6.09 -10.13 -17.21
C VAL A 66 -5.00 -10.49 -16.21
N PRO A 67 -3.71 -10.41 -16.58
CA PRO A 67 -2.62 -10.57 -15.63
C PRO A 67 -2.69 -9.50 -14.54
N ILE A 68 -2.70 -9.92 -13.27
CA ILE A 68 -2.71 -9.05 -12.08
C ILE A 68 -1.64 -9.60 -11.13
N ALA A 69 -0.86 -8.70 -10.52
CA ALA A 69 0.14 -9.08 -9.53
C ALA A 69 -0.49 -9.83 -8.35
N ASP A 70 0.17 -10.88 -7.88
CA ASP A 70 -0.25 -11.60 -6.68
C ASP A 70 0.01 -10.73 -5.44
N LEU A 71 -0.82 -10.87 -4.40
CA LEU A 71 -0.60 -10.13 -3.15
C LEU A 71 0.72 -10.52 -2.46
N ASN A 72 1.24 -11.71 -2.73
CA ASN A 72 2.57 -12.16 -2.28
C ASN A 72 3.73 -11.44 -2.98
N ASP A 73 3.46 -10.81 -4.13
CA ASP A 73 4.45 -10.04 -4.87
C ASP A 73 4.49 -8.57 -4.46
N ILE A 74 3.53 -8.10 -3.64
CA ILE A 74 3.50 -6.72 -3.17
C ILE A 74 4.53 -6.50 -2.06
N GLU A 75 5.36 -5.48 -2.25
CA GLU A 75 6.27 -4.92 -1.26
C GLU A 75 5.91 -3.46 -1.00
N PHE A 76 5.95 -3.05 0.27
CA PHE A 76 5.49 -1.73 0.69
C PHE A 76 6.64 -0.82 1.09
N GLY A 77 6.54 0.44 0.69
CA GLY A 77 7.32 1.55 1.25
C GLY A 77 6.42 2.75 1.51
N ALA A 78 6.89 3.68 2.33
CA ALA A 78 6.14 4.90 2.61
C ALA A 78 7.04 6.09 2.93
N TRP A 79 6.49 7.29 2.78
CA TRP A 79 7.00 8.50 3.40
C TRP A 79 5.96 9.02 4.39
N ASP A 80 6.39 9.51 5.55
CA ASP A 80 5.50 10.17 6.51
C ASP A 80 6.28 11.20 7.31
N VAL A 81 5.59 12.25 7.76
CA VAL A 81 6.14 13.29 8.64
C VAL A 81 6.38 12.77 10.06
N TYR A 82 5.75 11.67 10.46
CA TYR A 82 5.99 10.99 11.72
C TYR A 82 6.88 9.75 11.50
N PRO A 83 7.86 9.47 12.39
CA PRO A 83 8.84 8.40 12.20
C PRO A 83 8.34 7.00 12.61
N VAL A 84 7.05 6.85 12.92
CA VAL A 84 6.48 5.60 13.44
C VAL A 84 6.34 4.54 12.34
N ASN A 85 6.60 3.28 12.66
CA ASN A 85 6.45 2.18 11.69
C ASN A 85 4.96 1.85 11.44
N ALA A 86 4.68 1.01 10.42
CA ALA A 86 3.30 0.72 10.03
C ALA A 86 2.47 0.01 11.11
N TYR A 87 3.12 -0.77 12.00
CA TYR A 87 2.44 -1.42 13.13
C TYR A 87 2.00 -0.40 14.16
N GLU A 88 2.93 0.47 14.60
CA GLU A 88 2.66 1.56 15.53
C GLU A 88 1.57 2.48 14.97
N ALA A 89 1.65 2.84 13.69
CA ALA A 89 0.64 3.64 13.02
C ALA A 89 -0.73 2.95 12.99
N ALA A 90 -0.80 1.64 12.71
CA ALA A 90 -2.06 0.88 12.74
C ALA A 90 -2.68 0.88 14.14
N MET A 91 -1.86 0.68 15.17
CA MET A 91 -2.30 0.71 16.57
C MET A 91 -2.80 2.09 16.98
N HIS A 92 -2.09 3.17 16.63
CA HIS A 92 -2.47 4.54 16.98
C HIS A 92 -3.74 5.03 16.28
N CYS A 93 -3.99 4.57 15.05
CA CYS A 93 -5.14 5.03 14.27
C CYS A 93 -6.46 4.39 14.69
N GLU A 94 -6.42 3.29 15.45
CA GLU A 94 -7.59 2.60 16.03
C GLU A 94 -8.70 2.24 15.01
N VAL A 95 -8.34 2.11 13.73
CA VAL A 95 -9.28 1.65 12.68
C VAL A 95 -9.51 0.15 12.80
N LEU A 96 -8.42 -0.60 13.03
CA LEU A 96 -8.43 -2.04 13.26
C LEU A 96 -8.22 -2.33 14.74
N LYS A 97 -8.70 -3.48 15.21
CA LYS A 97 -8.46 -3.93 16.58
C LYS A 97 -7.10 -4.63 16.63
N GLU A 98 -6.48 -4.63 17.80
CA GLU A 98 -5.18 -5.28 18.04
C GLU A 98 -5.13 -6.73 17.52
N LYS A 99 -6.19 -7.52 17.78
CA LYS A 99 -6.33 -8.90 17.30
C LYS A 99 -6.25 -9.05 15.77
N ASP A 100 -6.59 -8.00 15.03
CA ASP A 100 -6.63 -7.98 13.56
C ASP A 100 -5.30 -7.44 12.99
N ILE A 101 -4.42 -6.86 13.83
CA ILE A 101 -3.10 -6.30 13.46
C ILE A 101 -1.97 -7.27 13.85
N ASN A 102 -1.99 -7.80 15.08
CA ASN A 102 -0.94 -8.64 15.65
C ASN A 102 -0.49 -9.83 14.76
N PRO A 103 -1.37 -10.52 14.00
CA PRO A 103 -0.93 -11.65 13.16
C PRO A 103 0.04 -11.26 12.02
N VAL A 104 0.17 -9.98 11.70
CA VAL A 104 1.08 -9.45 10.67
C VAL A 104 2.07 -8.43 11.22
N LYS A 105 2.23 -8.37 12.55
CA LYS A 105 3.12 -7.45 13.26
C LYS A 105 4.55 -7.44 12.70
N ASP A 106 5.19 -8.60 12.60
CA ASP A 106 6.59 -8.73 12.17
C ASP A 106 6.87 -8.14 10.77
N GLU A 107 5.86 -8.07 9.90
CA GLU A 107 5.96 -7.46 8.57
C GLU A 107 5.67 -5.96 8.63
N LEU A 108 4.69 -5.55 9.43
CA LEU A 108 4.35 -4.13 9.61
C LEU A 108 5.48 -3.35 10.31
N GLU A 109 6.15 -3.93 11.31
CA GLU A 109 7.26 -3.28 12.03
C GLU A 109 8.46 -2.98 11.11
N LYS A 110 8.61 -3.73 10.01
CA LYS A 110 9.68 -3.52 9.01
C LYS A 110 9.39 -2.36 8.07
N ILE A 111 8.14 -1.92 7.98
CA ILE A 111 7.73 -0.81 7.12
C ILE A 111 7.89 0.49 7.91
N VAL A 112 9.08 1.07 7.84
CA VAL A 112 9.44 2.34 8.47
C VAL A 112 9.39 3.46 7.43
N PRO A 113 8.73 4.59 7.70
CA PRO A 113 8.57 5.63 6.69
C PRO A 113 9.89 6.40 6.46
N MET A 114 10.20 6.62 5.20
CA MET A 114 11.23 7.57 4.77
C MET A 114 10.81 9.01 5.10
N LYS A 115 11.78 9.94 5.11
CA LYS A 115 11.54 11.36 5.40
C LYS A 115 10.62 12.00 4.37
N ALA A 116 9.54 12.62 4.83
CA ALA A 116 8.60 13.29 3.93
C ALA A 116 9.18 14.58 3.32
N ALA A 117 8.92 14.79 2.03
CA ALA A 117 8.99 16.11 1.41
C ALA A 117 7.81 16.94 1.92
N PHE A 118 8.05 17.86 2.85
CA PHE A 118 7.00 18.53 3.62
C PHE A 118 7.11 20.05 3.57
N ASP A 119 5.96 20.70 3.35
CA ASP A 119 5.79 22.15 3.41
C ASP A 119 4.52 22.45 4.22
N HIS A 120 4.71 23.01 5.41
CA HIS A 120 3.63 23.28 6.36
C HIS A 120 2.59 24.26 5.79
N ASN A 121 2.92 25.05 4.77
CA ASN A 121 1.93 25.92 4.10
C ASN A 121 0.82 25.13 3.41
N TYR A 122 1.10 23.91 2.96
CA TYR A 122 0.16 23.02 2.27
C TYR A 122 -0.53 22.03 3.21
N ALA A 123 0.11 21.67 4.33
CA ALA A 123 -0.40 20.71 5.30
C ALA A 123 -0.28 21.23 6.73
N LYS A 124 -1.04 22.29 7.03
CA LYS A 124 -0.97 23.08 8.28
C LYS A 124 -1.32 22.35 9.58
N ARG A 125 -1.95 21.18 9.49
CA ARG A 125 -2.38 20.40 10.66
C ARG A 125 -1.38 19.32 11.06
N LEU A 126 -0.25 19.27 10.39
CA LEU A 126 0.81 18.28 10.63
C LEU A 126 2.07 19.01 11.12
N ASP A 127 2.70 18.43 12.13
CA ASP A 127 3.85 18.99 12.85
C ASP A 127 4.96 17.94 13.07
N GLY A 128 4.91 16.82 12.33
CA GLY A 128 5.90 15.75 12.41
C GLY A 128 7.32 16.17 12.02
N GLU A 129 8.30 15.52 12.66
CA GLU A 129 9.73 15.83 12.54
C GLU A 129 10.48 14.98 11.50
N ASN A 130 9.88 13.93 10.97
CA ASN A 130 10.46 13.03 9.96
C ASN A 130 10.37 13.64 8.55
N ILE A 131 11.00 14.80 8.37
CA ILE A 131 10.91 15.61 7.16
C ILE A 131 12.28 15.90 6.55
N MET A 132 12.28 16.27 5.26
CA MET A 132 13.48 16.72 4.54
C MET A 132 13.88 18.15 4.94
N VAL A 133 14.53 18.28 6.11
CA VAL A 133 14.92 19.58 6.70
C VAL A 133 15.92 20.33 5.81
N GLY A 134 15.71 21.65 5.67
CA GLY A 134 16.64 22.57 5.01
C GLY A 134 16.75 22.41 3.49
N LYS A 135 15.92 21.55 2.87
CA LYS A 135 15.93 21.33 1.42
C LYS A 135 15.06 22.35 0.70
N THR A 136 15.55 22.80 -0.45
CA THR A 136 14.73 23.44 -1.48
C THR A 136 13.77 22.41 -2.10
N ARG A 137 12.72 22.89 -2.78
CA ARG A 137 11.76 22.00 -3.46
C ARG A 137 12.42 21.08 -4.49
N TRP A 138 13.43 21.57 -5.19
CA TRP A 138 14.17 20.77 -6.16
C TRP A 138 15.00 19.66 -5.48
N GLU A 139 15.67 19.96 -4.37
CA GLU A 139 16.42 18.96 -3.61
C GLU A 139 15.50 17.91 -2.96
N MET A 140 14.27 18.29 -2.58
CA MET A 140 13.24 17.33 -2.16
C MET A 140 12.85 16.40 -3.30
N VAL A 141 12.63 16.93 -4.51
CA VAL A 141 12.32 16.12 -5.70
C VAL A 141 13.44 15.14 -6.01
N GLU A 142 14.70 15.59 -6.01
CA GLU A 142 15.83 14.70 -6.27
C GLU A 142 15.96 13.60 -5.21
N GLN A 143 15.69 13.91 -3.94
CA GLN A 143 15.64 12.89 -2.88
C GLN A 143 14.52 11.87 -3.13
N LEU A 144 13.30 12.32 -3.44
CA LEU A 144 12.19 11.40 -3.74
C LEU A 144 12.53 10.48 -4.93
N ARG A 145 13.22 11.00 -5.95
CA ARG A 145 13.68 10.19 -7.09
C ARG A 145 14.76 9.20 -6.70
N GLU A 146 15.61 9.52 -5.74
CA GLU A 146 16.60 8.60 -5.18
C GLU A 146 15.90 7.51 -4.36
N ASP A 147 15.00 7.89 -3.45
CA ASP A 147 14.20 6.99 -2.62
C ASP A 147 13.40 5.98 -3.47
N ILE A 148 12.82 6.40 -4.60
CA ILE A 148 12.07 5.51 -5.51
C ILE A 148 12.96 4.49 -6.22
N ARG A 149 14.26 4.79 -6.41
CA ARG A 149 15.19 3.92 -7.15
C ARG A 149 15.87 2.86 -6.26
N ASN A 150 15.84 3.04 -4.95
CA ASN A 150 16.50 2.19 -3.95
C ASN A 150 15.51 1.38 -3.13
#